data_AF-A0A956WLU6-F1
#
_entry.id   AF-A0A956WLU6-F1
#
_cell.length_a   1.000
_cell.length_b   1.000
_cell.length_c   1.000
_cell.angle_alpha   90.00
_cell.angle_beta   90.00
_cell.angle_gamma   90.00
#
_symmetry.space_group_name_H-M   'P 1'
#
loop_
_entity.id
_entity.type
_entity.pdbx_description
1 polymer ?
#
loop_
_entity_poly.entity_id
_entity_poly.type
_entity_poly.pdbx_seq_one_letter_code
_entity_poly.pdbx_strand_id
1 'polypeptide(L)'
;MMYVKNDDAAYVGWLEANPNGFVVNMHTLGKNKSLLHRARCMHLYPPETGKVHTGTFPKACSCDLDDVRQWVIASGSTIELCTTCKP
;
A
#
# COMPACT_ATOMS: atom_id res chain seq x y z
N MET A 1 -5.54 2.70 -10.76
CA MET A 1 -4.26 2.31 -10.11
C MET A 1 -3.27 3.49 -10.05
N MET A 2 -2.62 3.70 -8.91
CA MET A 2 -1.54 4.67 -8.70
C MET A 2 -0.34 3.96 -8.03
N TYR A 3 0.85 4.09 -8.60
CA TYR A 3 2.09 3.59 -7.99
C TYR A 3 2.88 4.76 -7.39
N VAL A 4 3.33 4.62 -6.15
CA VAL A 4 4.00 5.69 -5.40
C VAL A 4 5.33 5.19 -4.86
N LYS A 5 6.42 5.93 -5.15
CA LYS A 5 7.77 5.64 -4.67
C LYS A 5 8.51 6.96 -4.43
N ASN A 6 9.13 7.11 -3.27
CA ASN A 6 9.81 8.35 -2.84
C ASN A 6 8.92 9.62 -2.91
N ASP A 7 7.60 9.47 -2.80
CA ASP A 7 6.65 10.59 -2.87
C ASP A 7 5.56 10.43 -1.81
N ASP A 8 5.93 10.78 -0.58
CA ASP A 8 5.05 10.67 0.57
C ASP A 8 3.85 11.63 0.47
N ALA A 9 4.03 12.80 -0.15
CA ALA A 9 2.97 13.79 -0.31
C ALA A 9 1.86 13.28 -1.23
N ALA A 10 2.22 12.70 -2.38
CA ALA A 10 1.25 12.10 -3.28
C ALA A 10 0.51 10.92 -2.63
N TYR A 11 1.22 10.12 -1.83
CA TYR A 11 0.60 9.02 -1.09
C TYR A 11 -0.40 9.51 -0.04
N VAL A 12 -0.03 10.50 0.79
CA VAL A 12 -0.93 11.07 1.80
C VAL A 12 -2.17 11.66 1.15
N GLY A 13 -2.00 12.48 0.11
CA GLY A 13 -3.14 13.06 -0.62
C GLY A 13 -4.06 11.99 -1.21
N TRP A 14 -3.49 10.88 -1.72
CA TRP A 14 -4.31 9.76 -2.20
C TRP A 14 -5.13 9.11 -1.08
N LEU A 15 -4.54 8.87 0.09
CA LEU A 15 -5.26 8.25 1.20
C LEU A 15 -6.40 9.13 1.73
N GLU A 16 -6.20 10.45 1.80
CA GLU A 16 -7.22 11.42 2.20
C GLU A 16 -8.40 11.44 1.22
N ALA A 17 -8.09 11.40 -0.08
CA ALA A 17 -9.12 11.37 -1.13
C ALA A 17 -9.84 10.02 -1.24
N ASN A 18 -9.21 8.92 -0.80
CA ASN A 18 -9.71 7.55 -1.03
C ASN A 18 -9.79 6.74 0.29
N PRO A 19 -10.63 7.13 1.27
CA PRO A 19 -10.69 6.48 2.58
C PRO A 19 -11.14 5.01 2.54
N ASN A 20 -11.85 4.60 1.48
CA ASN A 20 -12.31 3.23 1.26
C ASN A 20 -11.41 2.45 0.29
N GLY A 21 -10.32 3.05 -0.17
CA GLY A 21 -9.41 2.45 -1.13
C GLY A 21 -8.55 1.34 -0.52
N PHE A 22 -7.73 0.76 -1.39
CA PHE A 22 -6.82 -0.34 -1.11
C PHE A 22 -5.39 0.11 -1.36
N VAL A 23 -4.49 -0.32 -0.48
CA VAL A 23 -3.07 -0.03 -0.58
C VAL A 23 -2.28 -1.32 -0.41
N VAL A 24 -1.40 -1.59 -1.35
CA VAL A 24 -0.37 -2.61 -1.22
C VAL A 24 0.93 -1.97 -0.80
N ASN A 25 1.47 -2.47 0.31
CA ASN A 25 2.79 -2.15 0.80
C ASN A 25 3.80 -3.17 0.26
N MET A 26 4.74 -2.76 -0.58
CA MET A 26 5.72 -3.66 -1.20
C MET A 26 7.05 -3.65 -0.49
N HIS A 27 7.60 -4.83 -0.23
CA HIS A 27 8.94 -4.99 0.30
C HIS A 27 9.97 -5.02 -0.83
N THR A 28 10.92 -4.08 -0.82
CA THR A 28 12.02 -4.02 -1.81
C THR A 28 13.17 -4.99 -1.52
N LEU A 29 13.28 -5.49 -0.29
CA LEU A 29 14.42 -6.30 0.20
C LEU A 29 14.11 -7.81 0.27
N GLY A 30 13.93 -8.44 -0.89
CA GLY A 30 14.03 -9.90 -1.06
C GLY A 30 12.95 -10.76 -0.39
N LYS A 31 12.00 -10.17 0.32
CA LYS A 31 10.79 -10.83 0.79
C LYS A 31 9.69 -10.53 -0.23
N ASN A 32 9.33 -11.49 -1.08
CA ASN A 32 8.27 -11.38 -2.11
C ASN A 32 6.85 -11.20 -1.54
N LYS A 33 6.73 -10.62 -0.34
CA LYS A 33 5.48 -10.47 0.40
C LYS A 33 5.04 -9.03 0.26
N SER A 34 3.98 -8.83 -0.51
CA SER A 34 3.25 -7.57 -0.58
C SER A 34 2.07 -7.65 0.38
N LEU A 35 1.92 -6.69 1.28
CA LEU A 35 0.82 -6.68 2.25
C LEU A 35 -0.28 -5.74 1.79
N LEU A 36 -1.49 -6.25 1.62
CA LEU A 36 -2.69 -5.50 1.28
C LEU A 36 -3.32 -4.91 2.54
N HIS A 37 -3.71 -3.64 2.43
CA HIS A 37 -4.40 -2.88 3.46
C HIS A 37 -5.60 -2.13 2.89
N ARG A 38 -6.56 -1.81 3.76
CA ARG A 38 -7.47 -0.68 3.55
C ARG A 38 -6.71 0.64 3.74
N ALA A 39 -7.09 1.69 3.00
CA ALA A 39 -6.48 3.02 3.08
C ALA A 39 -6.50 3.63 4.51
N ARG A 40 -7.49 3.26 5.32
CA ARG A 40 -7.61 3.68 6.74
C ARG A 40 -6.86 2.79 7.74
N CYS A 41 -6.08 1.82 7.29
CA CYS A 41 -5.35 0.94 8.19
C CYS A 41 -4.31 1.74 9.00
N MET A 42 -4.30 1.56 10.32
CA MET A 42 -3.36 2.23 11.23
C MET A 42 -1.89 1.97 10.90
N HIS A 43 -1.56 0.84 10.28
CA HIS A 43 -0.19 0.51 9.88
C HIS A 43 0.32 1.37 8.71
N LEU A 44 -0.56 2.07 7.99
CA LEU A 44 -0.19 2.99 6.92
C LEU A 44 0.22 4.37 7.46
N TYR A 45 -0.11 4.67 8.72
CA TYR A 45 0.13 5.93 9.41
C TYR A 45 0.71 5.70 10.81
N PRO A 46 1.95 5.23 10.96
CA PRO A 46 2.56 5.09 12.28
C PRO A 46 2.64 6.46 12.98
N PRO A 47 1.96 6.67 14.13
CA PRO A 47 1.95 7.95 14.85
C PRO A 47 3.33 8.38 15.35
N GLU A 48 4.22 7.40 15.53
CA GLU A 48 5.50 7.57 16.24
C GLU A 48 6.62 8.16 15.37
N THR A 49 6.51 8.08 14.04
CA THR A 49 7.59 8.52 13.14
C THR A 49 7.21 9.71 12.25
N GLY A 50 5.91 9.97 12.05
CA GLY A 50 5.43 10.97 11.10
C GLY A 50 5.93 10.76 9.66
N LYS A 51 6.53 9.59 9.36
CA LYS A 51 7.20 9.31 8.09
C LYS A 51 6.49 8.17 7.39
N VAL A 52 5.92 8.51 6.24
CA VAL A 52 5.59 7.53 5.22
C VAL A 52 6.91 7.00 4.68
N HIS A 53 7.01 5.69 4.49
CA HIS A 53 8.23 5.06 3.99
C HIS A 53 8.08 4.66 2.52
N THR A 54 7.60 5.56 1.64
CA THR A 54 7.43 5.21 0.21
C THR A 54 8.76 4.93 -0.50
N GLY A 55 9.89 5.35 0.08
CA GLY A 55 11.21 5.04 -0.45
C GLY A 55 11.67 3.60 -0.18
N THR A 56 11.46 3.10 1.04
CA THR A 56 11.80 1.71 1.41
C THR A 56 10.71 0.75 0.95
N PHE A 57 9.46 1.20 0.98
CA PHE A 57 8.29 0.42 0.63
C PHE A 57 7.38 1.17 -0.35
N PRO A 58 7.60 1.01 -1.66
CA PRO A 58 6.71 1.53 -2.67
C PRO A 58 5.27 1.07 -2.44
N LYS A 59 4.32 1.89 -2.83
CA LYS A 59 2.89 1.66 -2.64
C LYS A 59 2.21 1.50 -3.98
N ALA A 60 1.33 0.51 -4.10
CA ALA A 60 0.34 0.47 -5.18
C ALA A 60 -1.03 0.73 -4.56
N CYS A 61 -1.76 1.71 -5.10
CA CYS A 61 -3.02 2.20 -4.54
C CYS A 61 -4.12 2.12 -5.60
N SER A 62 -5.29 1.58 -5.25
CA SER A 62 -6.48 1.64 -6.12
C SER A 62 -7.77 1.66 -5.30
N CYS A 63 -8.85 2.12 -5.92
CA CYS A 63 -10.19 2.02 -5.34
C CYS A 63 -10.84 0.66 -5.63
N ASP A 64 -10.26 -0.11 -6.54
CA ASP A 64 -10.69 -1.46 -6.92
C ASP A 64 -9.71 -2.50 -6.36
N LEU A 65 -10.24 -3.54 -5.72
CA LEU A 65 -9.47 -4.63 -5.16
C LEU A 65 -8.86 -5.53 -6.25
N ASP A 66 -9.58 -5.74 -7.34
CA ASP A 66 -9.12 -6.64 -8.41
C ASP A 66 -7.99 -6.01 -9.22
N ASP A 67 -8.04 -4.69 -9.43
CA ASP A 67 -6.91 -3.89 -9.95
C ASP A 67 -5.62 -4.18 -9.16
N VAL A 68 -5.71 -4.14 -7.82
CA VAL A 68 -4.57 -4.31 -6.93
C VAL A 68 -4.04 -5.73 -6.96
N ARG A 69 -4.93 -6.73 -7.00
CA ARG A 69 -4.55 -8.14 -7.13
C ARG A 69 -3.84 -8.41 -8.45
N GLN A 70 -4.41 -7.95 -9.56
CA GLN A 70 -3.82 -8.12 -10.89
C GLN A 70 -2.44 -7.46 -10.98
N TRP A 71 -2.30 -6.27 -10.41
CA TRP A 71 -1.04 -5.56 -10.38
C TRP A 71 0.05 -6.34 -9.61
N VAL A 72 -0.27 -6.91 -8.44
CA VAL A 72 0.68 -7.70 -7.64
C VAL A 72 1.10 -8.99 -8.37
N ILE A 73 0.16 -9.65 -9.05
CA ILE A 73 0.46 -10.82 -9.87
C ILE A 73 1.42 -10.44 -11.02
N ALA A 74 1.13 -9.33 -11.71
CA ALA A 74 1.97 -8.83 -12.80
C ALA A 74 3.37 -8.40 -12.32
N SER A 75 3.50 -7.96 -11.06
CA SER A 75 4.79 -7.63 -10.44
C SER A 75 5.58 -8.85 -9.97
N GLY A 76 5.06 -10.07 -10.14
CA GLY A 76 5.72 -11.32 -9.72
C GLY A 76 5.78 -11.52 -8.20
N SER A 77 4.96 -10.80 -7.44
CA SER A 77 4.90 -10.89 -5.97
C SER A 77 3.67 -11.67 -5.51
N THR A 78 3.68 -12.12 -4.26
CA THR A 78 2.47 -12.66 -3.62
C THR A 78 1.81 -11.60 -2.75
N ILE A 79 0.48 -11.66 -2.66
CA ILE A 79 -0.32 -10.75 -1.83
C ILE A 79 -0.71 -11.46 -0.53
N GLU A 80 -0.32 -10.89 0.61
CA GLU A 80 -0.83 -11.25 1.92
C GLU A 80 -1.84 -10.18 2.36
N LEU A 81 -2.85 -10.58 3.12
CA LEU A 81 -3.86 -9.66 3.65
C LEU A 81 -3.43 -9.18 5.04
N CYS A 82 -3.56 -7.88 5.30
CA CYS A 82 -3.35 -7.36 6.64
C CYS A 82 -4.41 -7.91 7.60
N THR A 83 -3.97 -8.63 8.62
CA THR A 83 -4.84 -9.27 9.62
C THR A 83 -5.58 -8.27 10.52
N THR A 84 -5.06 -7.04 10.66
CA THR A 84 -5.68 -5.97 11.45
C THR A 84 -6.84 -5.31 10.73
N CYS A 85 -6.67 -4.94 9.46
CA CYS A 85 -7.73 -4.23 8.72
C CYS A 85 -8.61 -5.15 7.85
N LYS A 86 -8.20 -6.41 7.64
CA LYS A 86 -8.95 -7.45 6.91
C LYS A 86 -9.61 -6.89 5.63
N PRO A 87 -8.79 -6.42 4.67
CA PRO A 87 -9.26 -5.74 3.47
C PRO A 87 -10.13 -6.62 2.58
#